data_AF-A0A848S729-F1
#
_entry.id   AF-A0A848S729-F1
#
_cell.length_a   1.000
_cell.length_b   1.000
_cell.length_c   1.000
_cell.angle_alpha   90.00
_cell.angle_beta   90.00
_cell.angle_gamma   90.00
#
_symmetry.space_group_name_H-M   'P 1'
#
loop_
_entity.id
_entity.type
_entity.pdbx_description
1 polymer ?
#
loop_
_entity_poly.entity_id
_entity_poly.type
_entity_poly.pdbx_seq_one_letter_code
_entity_poly.pdbx_strand_id
1 'polypeptide(L)'
;MSRRPLTVSVLAQRSGLQFDDVLLSLWDAGITYPSGPNSEIRARDLPRAEAALTLASPKEKLRVEYWERLSGLTRVELNLKLESQGITIGPNARRIPKGSLRKLERAIASPFRPATTLLQRVDTPPNVANLKPLVWREIGHRRSLRYLTADQVRQIHFAIADDFADTPDPIAPAGVRFPDLLESAAIRPTIGLGDIQKYPTVEMSGAALMHSLIHNHPFFNGNKRTALVSLLSALDLNGYTLTCNENDLFRWTVRVAQHKVAPLNITGDRNDVEVIEMSEWLRQRSRPIEKGERVITWSALRRRLIALECDVQLSSNRGGRMQISRQVPYQEKRFLGSRTVFRERKYSLAYGGDGRQIGKGTLKELRQALELSEDNGYDSTAFYGAEFDQVDEFIRVYRKTLARLAKL
;
A
#
# COMPACT_ATOMS: atom_id res chain seq x y z
N MET A 1 11.45 40.30 -2.45
CA MET A 1 10.79 39.29 -3.31
C MET A 1 10.78 37.96 -2.56
N SER A 2 9.62 37.53 -2.06
CA SER A 2 9.47 36.23 -1.39
C SER A 2 9.84 35.11 -2.38
N ARG A 3 10.88 34.31 -2.05
CA ARG A 3 11.24 33.14 -2.85
C ARG A 3 10.09 32.14 -2.74
N ARG A 4 9.47 31.78 -3.86
CA ARG A 4 8.43 30.73 -3.90
C ARG A 4 8.95 29.47 -3.19
N PRO A 5 8.11 28.82 -2.35
CA PRO A 5 8.52 27.60 -1.64
C PRO A 5 8.91 26.52 -2.66
N LEU A 6 10.01 25.80 -2.40
CA LEU A 6 10.43 24.68 -3.24
C LEU A 6 9.58 23.46 -2.87
N THR A 7 8.77 22.98 -3.80
CA THR A 7 7.96 21.77 -3.64
C THR A 7 8.68 20.54 -4.19
N VAL A 8 8.20 19.34 -3.83
CA VAL A 8 8.61 18.07 -4.45
C VAL A 8 8.47 18.13 -5.97
N SER A 9 7.41 18.76 -6.48
CA SER A 9 7.20 18.88 -7.92
C SER A 9 8.25 19.74 -8.62
N VAL A 10 8.69 20.82 -7.99
CA VAL A 10 9.79 21.64 -8.48
C VAL A 10 11.11 20.86 -8.43
N LEU A 11 11.33 20.03 -7.41
CA LEU A 11 12.52 19.17 -7.32
C LEU A 11 12.52 18.06 -8.38
N ALA A 12 11.36 17.46 -8.69
CA ALA A 12 11.19 16.50 -9.77
C ALA A 12 11.51 17.13 -11.12
N GLN A 13 10.93 18.29 -11.41
CA GLN A 13 11.23 19.02 -12.64
C GLN A 13 12.71 19.38 -12.76
N ARG A 14 13.38 19.72 -11.66
CA ARG A 14 14.81 20.07 -11.65
C ARG A 14 15.73 18.87 -11.82
N SER A 15 15.35 17.71 -11.30
CA SER A 15 16.16 16.49 -11.32
C SER A 15 15.89 15.63 -12.56
N GLY A 16 14.77 15.88 -13.26
CA GLY A 16 14.31 15.03 -14.35
C GLY A 16 13.78 13.68 -13.87
N LEU A 17 13.61 13.51 -12.55
CA LEU A 17 13.08 12.30 -11.92
C LEU A 17 11.55 12.35 -11.84
N GLN A 18 10.91 11.18 -11.81
CA GLN A 18 9.48 11.07 -11.49
C GLN A 18 9.24 11.48 -10.03
N PHE A 19 8.02 11.91 -9.70
CA PHE A 19 7.71 12.41 -8.35
C PHE A 19 8.02 11.39 -7.25
N ASP A 20 7.75 10.11 -7.50
CA ASP A 20 7.97 9.00 -6.58
C ASP A 20 9.47 8.80 -6.30
N ASP A 21 10.32 8.88 -7.33
CA ASP A 21 11.77 8.75 -7.20
C ASP A 21 12.37 9.89 -6.38
N VAL A 22 11.80 11.10 -6.51
CA VAL A 22 12.15 12.24 -5.67
C VAL A 22 11.77 11.97 -4.22
N LEU A 23 10.54 11.52 -3.96
CA LEU A 23 10.09 11.21 -2.60
C LEU A 23 10.96 10.15 -1.94
N LEU A 24 11.31 9.08 -2.66
CA LEU A 24 12.23 8.05 -2.17
C LEU A 24 13.59 8.63 -1.79
N SER A 25 14.21 9.39 -2.71
CA SER A 25 15.53 9.98 -2.48
C SER A 25 15.53 10.92 -1.27
N LEU A 26 14.45 11.68 -1.08
CA LEU A 26 14.26 12.53 0.10
C LEU A 26 14.13 11.70 1.38
N TRP A 27 13.37 10.61 1.35
CA TRP A 27 13.20 9.72 2.52
C TRP A 27 14.50 9.01 2.90
N ASP A 28 15.28 8.54 1.93
CA ASP A 28 16.59 7.93 2.16
C ASP A 28 17.59 8.92 2.75
N ALA A 29 17.45 10.20 2.41
CA ALA A 29 18.19 11.30 3.03
C ALA A 29 17.63 11.73 4.41
N GLY A 30 16.60 11.06 4.94
CA GLY A 30 15.99 11.36 6.23
C GLY A 30 15.05 12.58 6.23
N ILE A 31 14.57 13.03 5.06
CA ILE A 31 13.56 14.08 4.90
C ILE A 31 12.20 13.40 4.70
N THR A 32 11.54 13.03 5.78
CA THR A 32 10.44 12.06 5.74
C THR A 32 9.03 12.67 5.67
N TYR A 33 8.88 13.97 5.94
CA TYR A 33 7.59 14.67 5.94
C TYR A 33 6.94 14.93 4.56
N PRO A 34 7.67 15.01 3.41
CA PRO A 34 7.03 15.17 2.10
C PRO A 34 6.22 13.93 1.73
N SER A 35 5.00 14.16 1.25
CA SER A 35 3.98 13.12 1.05
C SER A 35 3.28 13.17 -0.31
N GLY A 36 3.63 14.15 -1.14
CA GLY A 36 3.06 14.33 -2.48
C GLY A 36 3.73 15.47 -3.26
N PRO A 37 3.32 15.71 -4.51
CA PRO A 37 3.99 16.64 -5.42
C PRO A 37 4.00 18.09 -4.92
N ASN A 38 2.95 18.50 -4.20
CA ASN A 38 2.83 19.86 -3.67
C ASN A 38 3.42 20.01 -2.25
N SER A 39 4.04 18.97 -1.68
CA SER A 39 4.69 19.07 -0.38
C SER A 39 5.87 20.05 -0.44
N GLU A 40 5.84 21.08 0.40
CA GLU A 40 6.92 22.06 0.51
C GLU A 40 8.12 21.48 1.26
N ILE A 41 9.32 21.76 0.77
CA ILE A 41 10.57 21.41 1.43
C ILE A 41 11.02 22.57 2.32
N ARG A 42 11.17 22.29 3.62
CA ARG A 42 11.65 23.26 4.61
C ARG A 42 13.01 23.79 4.21
N ALA A 43 13.23 25.09 4.36
CA ALA A 43 14.49 25.74 3.93
C ALA A 43 15.75 25.09 4.52
N ARG A 44 15.67 24.59 5.77
CA ARG A 44 16.77 23.88 6.45
C ARG A 44 17.12 22.53 5.83
N ASP A 45 16.16 21.88 5.19
CA ASP A 45 16.30 20.54 4.61
C ASP A 45 16.68 20.61 3.11
N LEU A 46 16.67 21.80 2.52
CA LEU A 46 16.91 22.02 1.09
C LEU A 46 18.31 21.57 0.63
N PRO A 47 19.42 21.87 1.33
CA PRO A 47 20.74 21.40 0.90
C PRO A 47 20.85 19.88 0.89
N ARG A 48 20.20 19.22 1.87
CA ARG A 48 20.15 17.75 1.98
C ARG A 48 19.26 17.15 0.88
N ALA A 49 18.15 17.79 0.55
CA ALA A 49 17.29 17.43 -0.56
C ALA A 49 18.01 17.54 -1.92
N GLU A 50 18.72 18.64 -2.15
CA GLU A 50 19.48 18.85 -3.40
C GLU A 50 20.62 17.82 -3.52
N ALA A 51 21.34 17.55 -2.43
CA ALA A 51 22.38 16.53 -2.40
C ALA A 51 21.82 15.11 -2.68
N ALA A 52 20.69 14.76 -2.06
CA ALA A 52 20.04 13.45 -2.24
C ALA A 52 19.59 13.19 -3.68
N LEU A 53 19.20 14.24 -4.39
CA LEU A 53 18.75 14.17 -5.78
C LEU A 53 19.89 14.32 -6.78
N THR A 54 21.14 14.36 -6.31
CA THR A 54 22.32 14.68 -7.15
C THR A 54 22.15 15.99 -7.94
N LEU A 55 21.33 16.91 -7.42
CA LEU A 55 21.14 18.23 -8.01
C LEU A 55 22.39 19.03 -7.71
N ALA A 56 23.22 19.22 -8.74
CA ALA A 56 24.42 20.03 -8.61
C ALA A 56 24.09 21.40 -8.05
N SER A 57 24.82 21.78 -7.00
CA SER A 57 24.70 23.08 -6.37
C SER A 57 24.92 24.20 -7.41
N PRO A 58 24.41 25.42 -7.20
CA PRO A 58 24.68 26.55 -8.09
C PRO A 58 26.17 26.81 -8.33
N LYS A 59 27.05 26.39 -7.41
CA LYS A 59 28.52 26.47 -7.55
C LYS A 59 29.09 25.36 -8.44
N GLU A 60 28.51 24.17 -8.43
CA GLU A 60 28.91 23.05 -9.29
C GLU A 60 28.42 23.22 -10.72
N LYS A 61 27.21 23.76 -10.93
CA LYS A 61 26.70 24.12 -12.26
C LYS A 61 27.57 25.15 -12.98
N LEU A 62 28.40 25.90 -12.26
CA LEU A 62 29.37 26.80 -12.87
C LEU A 62 30.60 26.08 -13.39
N ARG A 63 30.84 24.79 -13.10
CA ARG A 63 32.00 24.06 -13.61
C ARG A 63 31.72 23.49 -14.99
N VAL A 64 32.69 23.58 -15.90
CA VAL A 64 32.53 23.01 -17.25
C VAL A 64 32.47 21.47 -17.19
N GLU A 65 33.28 20.85 -16.32
CA GLU A 65 33.30 19.40 -16.07
C GLU A 65 31.92 18.81 -15.67
N TYR A 66 31.09 19.60 -14.98
CA TYR A 66 29.73 19.17 -14.64
C TYR A 66 28.90 18.96 -15.91
N TRP A 67 29.01 19.86 -16.88
CA TRP A 67 28.24 19.82 -18.12
C TRP A 67 28.77 18.79 -19.12
N GLU A 68 30.08 18.57 -19.17
CA GLU A 68 30.68 17.46 -19.95
C GLU A 68 30.14 16.12 -19.45
N ARG A 69 30.18 15.90 -18.14
CA ARG A 69 29.64 14.69 -17.52
C ARG A 69 28.14 14.54 -17.70
N LEU A 70 27.37 15.62 -17.59
CA LEU A 70 25.91 15.59 -17.71
C LEU A 70 25.46 15.34 -19.16
N SER A 71 26.10 15.97 -20.13
CA SER A 71 25.71 15.88 -21.54
C SER A 71 26.37 14.74 -22.29
N GLY A 72 27.44 14.15 -21.73
CA GLY A 72 28.27 13.16 -22.41
C GLY A 72 29.12 13.75 -23.55
N LEU A 73 29.10 15.08 -23.73
CA LEU A 73 29.85 15.77 -24.78
C LEU A 73 31.30 15.95 -24.37
N THR A 74 32.21 15.77 -25.33
CA THR A 74 33.61 16.14 -25.18
C THR A 74 33.75 17.66 -25.03
N ARG A 75 34.90 18.12 -24.51
CA ARG A 75 35.19 19.55 -24.34
C ARG A 75 34.96 20.36 -25.62
N VAL A 76 35.33 19.79 -26.77
CA VAL A 76 35.21 20.44 -28.08
C VAL A 76 33.74 20.56 -28.50
N GLU A 77 32.98 19.47 -28.38
CA GLU A 77 31.55 19.47 -28.72
C GLU A 77 30.72 20.37 -27.79
N LEU A 78 31.06 20.40 -26.51
CA LEU A 78 30.42 21.28 -25.54
C LEU A 78 30.70 22.76 -25.85
N ASN A 79 31.94 23.10 -26.23
CA ASN A 79 32.30 24.46 -26.64
C ASN A 79 31.55 24.88 -27.90
N LEU A 80 31.48 24.03 -28.93
CA LEU A 80 30.71 24.29 -30.15
C LEU A 80 29.22 24.50 -29.85
N LYS A 81 28.66 23.70 -28.93
CA LYS A 81 27.26 23.84 -28.51
C LYS A 81 27.04 25.13 -27.73
N LEU A 82 27.97 25.54 -26.88
CA LEU A 82 27.94 26.82 -26.16
C LEU A 82 28.03 28.01 -27.13
N GLU A 83 28.92 27.95 -28.12
CA GLU A 83 29.08 28.98 -29.14
C GLU A 83 27.85 29.12 -30.03
N SER A 84 27.20 28.01 -30.40
CA SER A 84 25.91 28.05 -31.13
C SER A 84 24.81 28.80 -30.37
N GLN A 85 24.97 28.94 -29.05
CA GLN A 85 24.07 29.65 -28.16
C GLN A 85 24.62 31.03 -27.77
N GLY A 86 25.67 31.54 -28.44
CA GLY A 86 26.31 32.81 -28.13
C GLY A 86 26.96 32.86 -26.74
N ILE A 87 27.40 31.71 -26.22
CA ILE A 87 28.14 31.61 -24.95
C ILE A 87 29.59 31.27 -25.31
N THR A 88 30.48 32.24 -25.19
CA THR A 88 31.92 32.03 -25.44
C THR A 88 32.63 31.67 -24.13
N ILE A 89 33.33 30.54 -24.12
CA ILE A 89 34.26 30.17 -23.04
C ILE A 89 35.62 29.84 -23.65
N GLY A 90 36.71 30.20 -22.95
CA GLY A 90 38.05 29.87 -23.42
C GLY A 90 38.29 28.34 -23.46
N PRO A 91 39.21 27.84 -24.30
CA PRO A 91 39.43 26.41 -24.50
C PRO A 91 39.76 25.64 -23.21
N ASN A 92 40.42 26.31 -22.25
CA ASN A 92 40.78 25.75 -20.94
C ASN A 92 39.92 26.29 -19.79
N ALA A 93 38.80 26.94 -20.08
CA ALA A 93 37.95 27.52 -19.04
C ALA A 93 37.40 26.40 -18.13
N ARG A 94 37.64 26.53 -16.83
CA ARG A 94 37.09 25.61 -15.82
C ARG A 94 35.68 26.00 -15.37
N ARG A 95 35.25 27.22 -15.70
CA ARG A 95 33.96 27.76 -15.27
C ARG A 95 33.16 28.42 -16.38
N ILE A 96 31.84 28.30 -16.30
CA ILE A 96 30.85 28.93 -17.16
C ILE A 96 30.42 30.26 -16.53
N PRO A 97 30.23 31.33 -17.34
CA PRO A 97 29.74 32.60 -16.85
C PRO A 97 28.39 32.46 -16.13
N LYS A 98 28.26 33.09 -14.94
CA LYS A 98 27.06 32.98 -14.10
C LYS A 98 25.77 33.39 -14.83
N GLY A 99 25.83 34.40 -15.69
CA GLY A 99 24.69 34.88 -16.49
C GLY A 99 24.23 33.90 -17.58
N SER A 100 25.06 32.94 -17.96
CA SER A 100 24.83 32.03 -19.08
C SER A 100 24.23 30.69 -18.68
N LEU A 101 24.12 30.40 -17.37
CA LEU A 101 23.62 29.11 -16.85
C LEU A 101 22.21 28.77 -17.34
N ARG A 102 21.28 29.72 -17.30
CA ARG A 102 19.89 29.50 -17.74
C ARG A 102 19.78 29.23 -19.25
N LYS A 103 20.67 29.84 -20.04
CA LYS A 103 20.71 29.66 -21.49
C LYS A 103 21.29 28.29 -21.84
N LEU A 104 22.31 27.86 -21.12
CA LEU A 104 22.90 26.53 -21.22
C LEU A 104 21.95 25.41 -20.80
N GLU A 105 21.23 25.58 -19.69
CA GLU A 105 20.22 24.63 -19.21
C GLU A 105 19.17 24.34 -20.29
N ARG A 106 18.71 25.37 -21.02
CA ARG A 106 17.76 25.21 -22.12
C ARG A 106 18.37 24.53 -23.36
N ALA A 107 19.63 24.85 -23.67
CA ALA A 107 20.31 24.31 -24.84
C ALA A 107 20.65 22.82 -24.71
N ILE A 108 20.93 22.36 -23.48
CA ILE A 108 21.20 20.93 -23.21
C ILE A 108 19.90 20.13 -23.04
N ALA A 109 18.82 20.76 -22.56
CA ALA A 109 17.49 20.14 -22.51
C ALA A 109 16.84 19.94 -23.90
N SER A 110 17.34 20.59 -24.94
CA SER A 110 16.87 20.38 -26.32
C SER A 110 17.63 19.22 -26.98
N PRO A 111 16.94 18.22 -27.57
CA PRO A 111 17.58 17.03 -28.09
C PRO A 111 18.46 17.38 -29.29
N PHE A 112 19.78 17.31 -29.08
CA PHE A 112 20.75 17.27 -30.16
C PHE A 112 20.87 15.82 -30.63
N ARG A 113 20.48 15.54 -31.88
CA ARG A 113 20.79 14.27 -32.56
C ARG A 113 22.03 14.48 -33.43
N PRO A 114 23.23 14.05 -33.00
CA PRO A 114 24.27 13.71 -33.95
C PRO A 114 24.02 12.30 -34.48
N ALA A 115 24.35 12.09 -35.76
CA ALA A 115 24.21 10.82 -36.44
C ALA A 115 25.10 9.74 -35.78
N THR A 116 24.48 8.59 -35.52
CA THR A 116 25.06 7.25 -35.37
C THR A 116 26.43 7.12 -34.67
N THR A 117 26.41 6.77 -33.39
CA THR A 117 27.34 5.77 -32.85
C THR A 117 26.63 5.05 -31.69
N LEU A 118 26.20 3.82 -31.92
CA LEU A 118 25.73 2.92 -30.87
C LEU A 118 26.93 2.52 -30.01
N LEU A 119 27.18 3.26 -28.92
CA LEU A 119 27.97 2.74 -27.81
C LEU A 119 27.01 2.02 -26.88
N GLN A 120 26.91 0.70 -27.07
CA GLN A 120 26.42 -0.21 -26.05
C GLN A 120 27.20 0.06 -24.77
N ARG A 121 26.54 0.62 -23.75
CA ARG A 121 26.98 0.43 -22.38
C ARG A 121 26.78 -1.05 -22.08
N VAL A 122 27.87 -1.82 -22.19
CA VAL A 122 27.97 -3.08 -21.48
C VAL A 122 28.14 -2.70 -20.03
N ASP A 123 27.02 -2.60 -19.30
CA ASP A 123 27.08 -2.72 -17.86
C ASP A 123 27.70 -4.08 -17.59
N THR A 124 28.95 -4.09 -17.12
CA THR A 124 29.62 -5.31 -16.71
C THR A 124 28.68 -6.02 -15.73
N PRO A 125 28.16 -7.23 -16.03
CA PRO A 125 27.30 -7.91 -15.10
C PRO A 125 28.06 -8.09 -13.78
N PRO A 126 27.40 -7.89 -12.62
CA PRO A 126 28.05 -8.13 -11.35
C PRO A 126 28.65 -9.53 -11.37
N ASN A 127 29.90 -9.65 -10.88
CA ASN A 127 30.63 -10.91 -10.85
C ASN A 127 29.79 -12.00 -10.16
N VAL A 128 29.16 -12.86 -10.98
CA VAL A 128 28.17 -13.86 -10.56
C VAL A 128 28.79 -14.91 -9.63
N ALA A 129 30.12 -14.98 -9.58
CA ALA A 129 30.88 -15.99 -8.84
C ALA A 129 30.80 -15.89 -7.31
N ASN A 130 30.32 -14.77 -6.73
CA ASN A 130 30.29 -14.56 -5.27
C ASN A 130 28.88 -14.38 -4.68
N LEU A 131 27.82 -14.65 -5.45
CA LEU A 131 26.45 -14.52 -4.96
C LEU A 131 26.07 -15.79 -4.19
N LYS A 132 25.95 -15.68 -2.85
CA LYS A 132 25.38 -16.76 -2.02
C LYS A 132 23.97 -17.09 -2.51
N PRO A 133 23.57 -18.37 -2.65
CA PRO A 133 22.22 -18.70 -3.10
C PRO A 133 21.16 -18.14 -2.15
N LEU A 134 20.00 -17.75 -2.70
CA LEU A 134 18.86 -17.31 -1.90
C LEU A 134 18.46 -18.43 -0.94
N VAL A 135 18.46 -18.12 0.36
CA VAL A 135 17.95 -19.03 1.39
C VAL A 135 16.50 -18.68 1.64
N TRP A 136 15.59 -19.52 1.16
CA TRP A 136 14.17 -19.39 1.46
C TRP A 136 13.94 -19.73 2.94
N ARG A 137 13.43 -18.76 3.71
CA ARG A 137 13.19 -18.91 5.16
C ARG A 137 11.70 -18.77 5.44
N GLU A 138 11.23 -19.53 6.42
CA GLU A 138 9.88 -19.35 6.96
C GLU A 138 9.86 -18.09 7.84
N ILE A 139 9.10 -17.07 7.42
CA ILE A 139 9.08 -15.76 8.07
C ILE A 139 7.66 -15.46 8.52
N GLY A 140 7.46 -15.24 9.82
CA GLY A 140 6.17 -14.87 10.39
C GLY A 140 5.46 -16.05 11.04
N HIS A 141 4.14 -16.04 11.01
CA HIS A 141 3.32 -16.92 11.83
C HIS A 141 2.61 -17.98 10.98
N ARG A 142 2.94 -19.24 11.24
CA ARG A 142 2.30 -20.39 10.59
C ARG A 142 0.91 -20.64 11.16
N ARG A 143 -0.06 -20.92 10.28
CA ARG A 143 -1.43 -21.30 10.64
C ARG A 143 -2.14 -21.98 9.47
N SER A 144 -3.35 -22.48 9.69
CA SER A 144 -4.27 -22.79 8.59
C SER A 144 -4.68 -21.49 7.91
N LEU A 145 -4.15 -21.25 6.72
CA LEU A 145 -4.30 -20.00 5.97
C LEU A 145 -5.62 -19.99 5.20
N ARG A 146 -6.30 -18.85 5.26
CA ARG A 146 -7.41 -18.49 4.38
C ARG A 146 -6.90 -17.48 3.35
N TYR A 147 -7.38 -17.60 2.11
CA TYR A 147 -6.90 -16.77 0.99
C TYR A 147 -8.05 -15.97 0.39
N LEU A 148 -7.74 -14.77 -0.09
CA LEU A 148 -8.70 -13.99 -0.88
C LEU A 148 -8.80 -14.58 -2.29
N THR A 149 -10.03 -14.73 -2.78
CA THR A 149 -10.27 -15.11 -4.17
C THR A 149 -10.07 -13.91 -5.10
N ALA A 150 -9.84 -14.18 -6.40
CA ALA A 150 -9.78 -13.14 -7.42
C ALA A 150 -11.05 -12.26 -7.42
N ASP A 151 -12.22 -12.86 -7.18
CA ASP A 151 -13.48 -12.13 -7.10
C ASP A 151 -13.56 -11.23 -5.86
N GLN A 152 -13.10 -11.69 -4.69
CA GLN A 152 -13.02 -10.84 -3.50
C GLN A 152 -12.07 -9.66 -3.71
N VAL A 153 -10.92 -9.86 -4.37
CA VAL A 153 -10.01 -8.76 -4.73
C VAL A 153 -10.67 -7.79 -5.72
N ARG A 154 -11.43 -8.31 -6.69
CA ARG A 154 -12.24 -7.49 -7.62
C ARG A 154 -13.29 -6.66 -6.87
N GLN A 155 -13.98 -7.24 -5.91
CA GLN A 155 -14.97 -6.53 -5.08
C GLN A 155 -14.31 -5.42 -4.25
N ILE A 156 -13.15 -5.70 -3.64
CA ILE A 156 -12.34 -4.67 -2.95
C ILE A 156 -12.00 -3.52 -3.90
N HIS A 157 -11.59 -3.82 -5.14
CA HIS A 157 -11.30 -2.78 -6.13
C HIS A 157 -12.49 -1.87 -6.40
N PHE A 158 -13.68 -2.44 -6.63
CA PHE A 158 -14.88 -1.66 -6.87
C PHE A 158 -15.34 -0.87 -5.64
N ALA A 159 -15.20 -1.42 -4.43
CA ALA A 159 -15.51 -0.70 -3.19
C ALA A 159 -14.62 0.55 -3.04
N ILE A 160 -13.33 0.45 -3.33
CA ILE A 160 -12.42 1.62 -3.31
C ILE A 160 -12.79 2.59 -4.44
N ALA A 161 -13.13 2.08 -5.63
CA ALA A 161 -13.49 2.95 -6.76
C ALA A 161 -14.75 3.78 -6.45
N ASP A 162 -15.76 3.15 -5.85
CA ASP A 162 -17.00 3.80 -5.43
C ASP A 162 -16.74 4.86 -4.35
N ASP A 163 -15.99 4.54 -3.30
CA ASP A 163 -15.65 5.48 -2.22
C ASP A 163 -14.87 6.72 -2.69
N PHE A 164 -14.10 6.57 -3.78
CA PHE A 164 -13.28 7.63 -4.37
C PHE A 164 -13.93 8.32 -5.59
N ALA A 165 -15.13 7.92 -6.01
CA ALA A 165 -15.77 8.40 -7.24
C ALA A 165 -15.91 9.93 -7.28
N ASP A 166 -16.33 10.54 -6.16
CA ASP A 166 -16.55 11.99 -6.02
C ASP A 166 -15.32 12.76 -5.51
N THR A 167 -14.15 12.12 -5.50
CA THR A 167 -12.90 12.77 -5.05
C THR A 167 -12.14 13.36 -6.24
N PRO A 168 -11.20 14.31 -6.02
CA PRO A 168 -10.37 14.85 -7.10
C PRO A 168 -9.49 13.81 -7.84
N ASP A 169 -9.25 12.64 -7.22
CA ASP A 169 -8.34 11.60 -7.71
C ASP A 169 -9.06 10.22 -7.79
N PRO A 170 -10.12 10.06 -8.61
CA PRO A 170 -10.90 8.82 -8.67
C PRO A 170 -10.09 7.64 -9.22
N ILE A 171 -10.59 6.42 -9.04
CA ILE A 171 -10.07 5.25 -9.78
C ILE A 171 -10.79 5.24 -11.14
N ALA A 172 -10.20 5.90 -12.14
CA ALA A 172 -10.74 5.96 -13.49
C ALA A 172 -9.66 5.61 -14.55
N PRO A 173 -9.96 4.73 -15.52
CA PRO A 173 -11.11 3.83 -15.55
C PRO A 173 -10.99 2.76 -14.44
N ALA A 174 -12.10 2.45 -13.77
CA ALA A 174 -12.20 1.35 -12.83
C ALA A 174 -12.39 0.02 -13.58
N GLY A 175 -12.00 -1.08 -12.94
CA GLY A 175 -12.23 -2.43 -13.43
C GLY A 175 -10.96 -3.20 -13.77
N VAL A 176 -11.17 -4.50 -14.00
CA VAL A 176 -10.11 -5.45 -14.34
C VAL A 176 -9.71 -5.23 -15.80
N ARG A 177 -8.41 -5.02 -16.02
CA ARG A 177 -7.78 -4.94 -17.34
C ARG A 177 -7.37 -6.33 -17.84
N PHE A 178 -6.82 -7.15 -16.94
CA PHE A 178 -6.29 -8.47 -17.26
C PHE A 178 -6.77 -9.50 -16.21
N PRO A 179 -7.85 -10.26 -16.49
CA PRO A 179 -8.39 -11.26 -15.57
C PRO A 179 -7.37 -12.33 -15.17
N ASP A 180 -6.61 -12.86 -16.12
CA ASP A 180 -5.61 -13.90 -15.87
C ASP A 180 -4.51 -13.43 -14.90
N LEU A 181 -4.15 -12.14 -14.96
CA LEU A 181 -3.17 -11.54 -14.05
C LEU A 181 -3.74 -11.33 -12.64
N LEU A 182 -5.05 -11.12 -12.52
CA LEU A 182 -5.75 -11.05 -11.23
C LEU A 182 -5.83 -12.43 -10.60
N GLU A 183 -6.19 -13.46 -11.38
CA GLU A 183 -6.21 -14.85 -10.92
C GLU A 183 -4.82 -15.32 -10.50
N SER A 184 -3.80 -15.06 -11.33
CA SER A 184 -2.40 -15.33 -10.99
C SER A 184 -1.97 -14.66 -9.69
N ALA A 185 -2.38 -13.40 -9.48
CA ALA A 185 -2.08 -12.69 -8.24
C ALA A 185 -2.76 -13.30 -7.02
N ALA A 186 -4.02 -13.69 -7.13
CA ALA A 186 -4.80 -14.30 -6.05
C ALA A 186 -4.34 -15.75 -5.72
N ILE A 187 -3.84 -16.49 -6.71
CA ILE A 187 -3.34 -17.86 -6.54
C ILE A 187 -1.92 -17.88 -5.98
N ARG A 188 -1.07 -16.88 -6.26
CA ARG A 188 0.34 -16.89 -5.83
C ARG A 188 0.56 -17.26 -4.35
N PRO A 189 -0.23 -16.78 -3.38
CA PRO A 189 -0.06 -17.14 -1.96
C PRO A 189 -0.20 -18.65 -1.67
N THR A 190 -0.88 -19.41 -2.53
CA THR A 190 -1.13 -20.85 -2.35
C THR A 190 -0.08 -21.74 -3.03
N ILE A 191 0.84 -21.16 -3.81
CA ILE A 191 1.83 -21.92 -4.58
C ILE A 191 2.73 -22.74 -3.64
N GLY A 192 2.99 -23.98 -4.04
CA GLY A 192 3.86 -24.92 -3.35
C GLY A 192 4.30 -26.06 -4.26
N LEU A 193 5.17 -26.93 -3.75
CA LEU A 193 5.60 -28.15 -4.42
C LEU A 193 5.31 -29.34 -3.50
N GLY A 194 4.43 -30.23 -3.92
CA GLY A 194 3.91 -31.30 -3.05
C GLY A 194 3.28 -30.72 -1.79
N ASP A 195 3.67 -31.22 -0.63
CA ASP A 195 3.18 -30.76 0.68
C ASP A 195 3.91 -29.50 1.20
N ILE A 196 4.88 -28.97 0.45
CA ILE A 196 5.69 -27.83 0.86
C ILE A 196 5.14 -26.56 0.23
N GLN A 197 4.46 -25.75 1.04
CA GLN A 197 4.00 -24.42 0.63
C GLN A 197 5.17 -23.44 0.52
N LYS A 198 5.18 -22.62 -0.54
CA LYS A 198 6.18 -21.55 -0.73
C LYS A 198 5.97 -20.42 0.28
N TYR A 199 4.72 -20.11 0.63
CA TYR A 199 4.34 -19.03 1.53
C TYR A 199 3.53 -19.56 2.74
N PRO A 200 4.13 -20.32 3.66
CA PRO A 200 3.41 -21.07 4.71
C PRO A 200 2.89 -20.21 5.88
N THR A 201 3.21 -18.91 5.91
CA THR A 201 2.84 -17.99 7.01
C THR A 201 1.90 -16.89 6.54
N VAL A 202 1.22 -16.23 7.49
CA VAL A 202 0.30 -15.11 7.21
C VAL A 202 1.01 -13.98 6.49
N GLU A 203 2.18 -13.60 6.97
CA GLU A 203 2.99 -12.51 6.44
C GLU A 203 3.51 -12.83 5.04
N MET A 204 4.00 -14.06 4.80
CA MET A 204 4.49 -14.47 3.49
C MET A 204 3.36 -14.53 2.46
N SER A 205 2.20 -15.07 2.84
CA SER A 205 1.00 -15.11 2.00
C SER A 205 0.52 -13.70 1.63
N GLY A 206 0.42 -12.81 2.63
CA GLY A 206 0.03 -11.41 2.43
C GLY A 206 1.02 -10.65 1.55
N ALA A 207 2.32 -10.82 1.79
CA ALA A 207 3.38 -10.21 0.99
C ALA A 207 3.32 -10.68 -0.47
N ALA A 208 3.15 -11.98 -0.71
CA ALA A 208 3.03 -12.54 -2.05
C ALA A 208 1.82 -11.99 -2.81
N LEU A 209 0.66 -11.87 -2.14
CA LEU A 209 -0.55 -11.28 -2.71
C LEU A 209 -0.34 -9.82 -3.10
N MET A 210 0.13 -8.99 -2.16
CA MET A 210 0.35 -7.56 -2.40
C MET A 210 1.35 -7.33 -3.51
N HIS A 211 2.48 -8.04 -3.48
CA HIS A 211 3.52 -7.95 -4.50
C HIS A 211 2.93 -8.25 -5.88
N SER A 212 2.18 -9.35 -6.03
CA SER A 212 1.58 -9.67 -7.32
C SER A 212 0.56 -8.64 -7.78
N LEU A 213 -0.31 -8.15 -6.90
CA LEU A 213 -1.31 -7.16 -7.29
C LEU A 213 -0.67 -5.83 -7.74
N ILE A 214 0.43 -5.44 -7.11
CA ILE A 214 1.18 -4.24 -7.50
C ILE A 214 1.87 -4.45 -8.86
N HIS A 215 2.61 -5.54 -9.04
CA HIS A 215 3.51 -5.70 -10.19
C HIS A 215 2.88 -6.40 -11.40
N ASN A 216 1.82 -7.19 -11.21
CA ASN A 216 1.08 -7.77 -12.34
C ASN A 216 0.14 -6.73 -12.98
N HIS A 217 -0.18 -5.63 -12.29
CA HIS A 217 -1.09 -4.58 -12.76
C HIS A 217 -2.42 -5.10 -13.37
N PRO A 218 -3.19 -5.93 -12.65
CA PRO A 218 -4.41 -6.54 -13.21
C PRO A 218 -5.55 -5.55 -13.48
N PHE A 219 -5.54 -4.36 -12.86
CA PHE A 219 -6.57 -3.32 -13.03
C PHE A 219 -6.09 -2.18 -13.94
N PHE A 220 -7.03 -1.48 -14.57
CA PHE A 220 -6.73 -0.30 -15.40
C PHE A 220 -6.07 0.82 -14.59
N ASN A 221 -6.59 1.08 -13.39
CA ASN A 221 -6.05 2.04 -12.44
C ASN A 221 -6.22 1.49 -11.02
N GLY A 222 -5.64 2.14 -10.01
CA GLY A 222 -5.88 1.79 -8.61
C GLY A 222 -5.12 0.55 -8.09
N ASN A 223 -4.23 -0.07 -8.88
CA ASN A 223 -3.48 -1.27 -8.49
C ASN A 223 -2.82 -1.16 -7.10
N LYS A 224 -2.12 -0.05 -6.81
CA LYS A 224 -1.48 0.21 -5.50
C LYS A 224 -2.51 0.29 -4.35
N ARG A 225 -3.64 0.96 -4.59
CA ARG A 225 -4.73 1.12 -3.62
C ARG A 225 -5.41 -0.21 -3.33
N THR A 226 -5.77 -0.95 -4.39
CA THR A 226 -6.37 -2.28 -4.28
C THR A 226 -5.43 -3.26 -3.59
N ALA A 227 -4.15 -3.33 -3.98
CA ALA A 227 -3.17 -4.22 -3.36
C ALA A 227 -3.01 -3.97 -1.85
N LEU A 228 -3.01 -2.70 -1.44
CA LEU A 228 -2.91 -2.35 -0.02
C LEU A 228 -4.14 -2.82 0.77
N VAL A 229 -5.36 -2.56 0.28
CA VAL A 229 -6.57 -3.01 0.97
C VAL A 229 -6.69 -4.54 0.95
N SER A 230 -6.32 -5.20 -0.16
CA SER A 230 -6.27 -6.66 -0.24
C SER A 230 -5.26 -7.27 0.73
N LEU A 231 -4.10 -6.65 0.96
CA LEU A 231 -3.18 -7.06 2.02
C LEU A 231 -3.85 -6.96 3.40
N LEU A 232 -4.46 -5.82 3.72
CA LEU A 232 -5.11 -5.59 5.01
C LEU A 232 -6.22 -6.62 5.27
N SER A 233 -7.07 -6.86 4.26
CA SER A 233 -8.11 -7.88 4.29
C SER A 233 -7.55 -9.30 4.43
N ALA A 234 -6.45 -9.63 3.74
CA ALA A 234 -5.81 -10.95 3.85
C ALA A 234 -5.20 -11.17 5.24
N LEU A 235 -4.61 -10.15 5.85
CA LEU A 235 -4.12 -10.23 7.23
C LEU A 235 -5.28 -10.42 8.22
N ASP A 236 -6.36 -9.64 8.08
CA ASP A 236 -7.52 -9.73 8.99
C ASP A 236 -8.24 -11.08 8.88
N LEU A 237 -8.43 -11.57 7.65
CA LEU A 237 -8.96 -12.90 7.35
C LEU A 237 -8.17 -14.00 8.07
N ASN A 238 -6.87 -13.76 8.27
CA ASN A 238 -5.95 -14.63 8.98
C ASN A 238 -5.67 -14.17 10.41
N GLY A 239 -6.50 -13.32 11.01
CA GLY A 239 -6.43 -12.93 12.41
C GLY A 239 -5.25 -12.03 12.78
N TYR A 240 -4.69 -11.28 11.84
CA TYR A 240 -3.60 -10.33 12.06
C TYR A 240 -4.01 -8.91 11.66
N THR A 241 -3.43 -7.93 12.34
CA THR A 241 -3.59 -6.52 11.99
C THR A 241 -2.24 -5.81 12.03
N LEU A 242 -2.10 -4.74 11.26
CA LEU A 242 -0.90 -3.94 11.25
C LEU A 242 -0.85 -2.98 12.44
N THR A 243 0.35 -2.75 12.96
CA THR A 243 0.65 -1.83 14.07
C THR A 243 1.36 -0.56 13.61
N CYS A 244 1.71 -0.46 12.33
CA CYS A 244 2.37 0.71 11.78
C CYS A 244 1.41 1.88 11.57
N ASN A 245 1.94 3.11 11.65
CA ASN A 245 1.16 4.29 11.30
C ASN A 245 0.99 4.43 9.77
N GLU A 246 0.02 5.26 9.37
CA GLU A 246 -0.31 5.54 7.96
C GLU A 246 0.87 6.04 7.12
N ASN A 247 1.80 6.81 7.70
CA ASN A 247 2.94 7.33 6.95
C ASN A 247 3.94 6.24 6.59
N ASP A 248 4.22 5.34 7.53
CA ASP A 248 5.14 4.23 7.31
C ASP A 248 4.55 3.23 6.30
N LEU A 249 3.25 2.96 6.40
CA LEU A 249 2.52 2.12 5.45
C LEU A 249 2.54 2.71 4.03
N PHE A 250 2.31 4.02 3.91
CA PHE A 250 2.42 4.72 2.63
C PHE A 250 3.82 4.59 2.02
N ARG A 251 4.87 4.95 2.78
CA ARG A 251 6.26 4.90 2.28
C ARG A 251 6.66 3.49 1.87
N TRP A 252 6.27 2.51 2.66
CA TRP A 252 6.53 1.11 2.35
C TRP A 252 5.82 0.66 1.07
N THR A 253 4.54 0.99 0.90
CA THR A 253 3.78 0.66 -0.32
C THR A 253 4.42 1.27 -1.57
N VAL A 254 4.91 2.52 -1.49
CA VAL A 254 5.62 3.20 -2.58
C VAL A 254 6.95 2.49 -2.89
N ARG A 255 7.72 2.11 -1.86
CA ARG A 255 8.96 1.33 -2.04
C ARG A 255 8.71 -0.02 -2.71
N VAL A 256 7.62 -0.71 -2.37
CA VAL A 256 7.24 -1.96 -3.04
C VAL A 256 6.99 -1.69 -4.52
N ALA A 257 6.13 -0.72 -4.85
CA ALA A 257 5.79 -0.38 -6.24
C ALA A 257 6.98 -0.01 -7.12
N GLN A 258 8.06 0.52 -6.54
CA GLN A 258 9.26 0.92 -7.26
C GLN A 258 10.38 -0.13 -7.27
N HIS A 259 10.15 -1.35 -6.77
CA HIS A 259 11.19 -2.37 -6.58
C HIS A 259 12.37 -1.89 -5.72
N LYS A 260 12.05 -1.19 -4.61
CA LYS A 260 13.01 -0.56 -3.68
C LYS A 260 12.90 -1.10 -2.26
N VAL A 261 12.29 -2.27 -2.09
CA VAL A 261 12.29 -3.01 -0.83
C VAL A 261 13.46 -3.98 -0.72
N ALA A 262 13.94 -4.49 -1.86
CA ALA A 262 15.12 -5.34 -1.89
C ALA A 262 16.43 -4.53 -1.69
N PRO A 263 17.46 -5.12 -1.06
CA PRO A 263 18.79 -4.52 -0.97
C PRO A 263 19.44 -4.36 -2.35
N LEU A 264 20.41 -3.45 -2.48
CA LEU A 264 21.10 -3.20 -3.76
C LEU A 264 21.81 -4.44 -4.33
N ASN A 265 22.36 -5.26 -3.44
CA ASN A 265 23.04 -6.50 -3.79
C ASN A 265 22.10 -7.67 -3.47
N ILE A 266 21.31 -8.09 -4.45
CA ILE A 266 20.46 -9.27 -4.33
C ILE A 266 21.15 -10.52 -4.87
N THR A 267 20.77 -11.65 -4.31
CA THR A 267 21.15 -12.98 -4.77
C THR A 267 19.87 -13.78 -5.01
N GLY A 268 19.67 -14.30 -6.23
CA GLY A 268 18.45 -15.03 -6.62
C GLY A 268 17.45 -14.18 -7.40
N ASP A 269 16.22 -14.69 -7.57
CA ASP A 269 15.12 -13.98 -8.22
C ASP A 269 14.69 -12.76 -7.41
N ARG A 270 14.58 -11.60 -8.07
CA ARG A 270 14.25 -10.34 -7.39
C ARG A 270 12.88 -10.38 -6.73
N ASN A 271 11.86 -10.92 -7.41
CA ASN A 271 10.50 -10.93 -6.87
C ASN A 271 10.44 -11.77 -5.59
N ASP A 272 11.18 -12.86 -5.57
CA ASP A 272 11.31 -13.75 -4.42
C ASP A 272 12.05 -13.08 -3.25
N VAL A 273 13.13 -12.34 -3.51
CA VAL A 273 13.81 -11.51 -2.49
C VAL A 273 12.88 -10.42 -1.95
N GLU A 274 12.16 -9.72 -2.82
CA GLU A 274 11.23 -8.67 -2.41
C GLU A 274 10.10 -9.19 -1.53
N VAL A 275 9.53 -10.36 -1.87
CA VAL A 275 8.52 -11.00 -1.01
C VAL A 275 9.09 -11.38 0.35
N ILE A 276 10.34 -11.85 0.44
CA ILE A 276 11.02 -12.11 1.71
C ILE A 276 11.15 -10.84 2.55
N GLU A 277 11.64 -9.74 1.96
CA GLU A 277 11.81 -8.46 2.66
C GLU A 277 10.46 -7.86 3.10
N MET A 278 9.44 -7.99 2.25
CA MET A 278 8.07 -7.63 2.59
C MET A 278 7.54 -8.46 3.76
N SER A 279 7.83 -9.76 3.79
CA SER A 279 7.40 -10.66 4.86
C SER A 279 8.03 -10.28 6.21
N GLU A 280 9.32 -9.94 6.24
CA GLU A 280 9.97 -9.45 7.46
C GLU A 280 9.41 -8.11 7.91
N TRP A 281 9.15 -7.20 6.96
CA TRP A 281 8.55 -5.91 7.28
C TRP A 281 7.17 -6.07 7.93
N LEU A 282 6.34 -6.98 7.38
CA LEU A 282 5.03 -7.32 7.91
C LEU A 282 5.14 -7.97 9.28
N ARG A 283 6.02 -8.97 9.46
CA ARG A 283 6.22 -9.66 10.75
C ARG A 283 6.58 -8.71 11.88
N GLN A 284 7.40 -7.70 11.62
CA GLN A 284 7.78 -6.69 12.62
C GLN A 284 6.65 -5.72 12.97
N ARG A 285 5.64 -5.62 12.11
CA ARG A 285 4.56 -4.60 12.16
C ARG A 285 3.18 -5.24 12.13
N SER A 286 3.08 -6.54 12.38
CA SER A 286 1.83 -7.27 12.52
C SER A 286 1.71 -7.73 13.96
N ARG A 287 0.47 -7.86 14.42
CA ARG A 287 0.17 -8.57 15.67
C ARG A 287 -1.09 -9.39 15.48
N PRO A 288 -1.26 -10.47 16.27
CA PRO A 288 -2.54 -11.13 16.36
C PRO A 288 -3.63 -10.12 16.75
N ILE A 289 -4.77 -10.21 16.07
CA ILE A 289 -5.95 -9.48 16.47
C ILE A 289 -6.39 -10.03 17.83
N GLU A 290 -6.51 -9.16 18.82
CA GLU A 290 -7.14 -9.51 20.08
C GLU A 290 -8.63 -9.82 19.81
N LYS A 291 -8.94 -11.11 19.78
CA LYS A 291 -10.30 -11.65 19.74
C LYS A 291 -10.90 -11.48 21.13
N GLY A 292 -11.62 -10.38 21.31
CA GLY A 292 -12.34 -10.08 22.54
C GLY A 292 -13.45 -9.09 22.24
N GLU A 293 -14.41 -8.99 23.16
CA GLU A 293 -15.45 -7.97 23.04
C GLU A 293 -14.82 -6.58 22.92
N ARG A 294 -15.27 -5.83 21.94
CA ARG A 294 -14.91 -4.43 21.73
C ARG A 294 -16.10 -3.56 22.06
N VAL A 295 -15.84 -2.37 22.56
CA VAL A 295 -16.87 -1.35 22.70
C VAL A 295 -17.29 -0.93 21.30
N ILE A 296 -18.59 -1.03 20.98
CA ILE A 296 -19.17 -0.59 19.70
C ILE A 296 -20.36 0.33 19.96
N THR A 297 -20.68 1.18 18.99
CA THR A 297 -21.90 2.00 19.05
C THR A 297 -23.14 1.15 18.80
N TRP A 298 -24.30 1.64 19.24
CA TRP A 298 -25.58 1.01 18.95
C TRP A 298 -25.84 0.86 17.45
N SER A 299 -25.56 1.90 16.65
CA SER A 299 -25.69 1.85 15.19
C SER A 299 -24.84 0.75 14.54
N ALA A 300 -23.63 0.55 15.07
CA ALA A 300 -22.69 -0.47 14.61
C ALA A 300 -23.13 -1.88 15.05
N LEU A 301 -23.72 -2.03 16.23
CA LEU A 301 -24.31 -3.29 16.68
C LEU A 301 -25.55 -3.64 15.85
N ARG A 302 -26.46 -2.69 15.63
CA ARG A 302 -27.72 -2.93 14.91
C ARG A 302 -27.48 -3.45 13.50
N ARG A 303 -26.54 -2.85 12.75
CA ARG A 303 -26.16 -3.32 11.41
C ARG A 303 -25.67 -4.77 11.43
N ARG A 304 -24.82 -5.13 12.40
CA ARG A 304 -24.29 -6.49 12.56
C ARG A 304 -25.37 -7.51 12.90
N LEU A 305 -26.28 -7.17 13.82
CA LEU A 305 -27.38 -8.05 14.19
C LEU A 305 -28.30 -8.34 13.00
N ILE A 306 -28.64 -7.31 12.22
CA ILE A 306 -29.45 -7.49 11.01
C ILE A 306 -28.72 -8.37 9.99
N ALA A 307 -27.41 -8.16 9.78
CA ALA A 307 -26.61 -9.00 8.89
C ALA A 307 -26.53 -10.47 9.33
N LEU A 308 -26.69 -10.74 10.64
CA LEU A 308 -26.75 -12.08 11.23
C LEU A 308 -28.19 -12.59 11.36
N GLU A 309 -29.11 -12.05 10.57
CA GLU A 309 -30.53 -12.44 10.52
C GLU A 309 -31.25 -12.31 11.87
N CYS A 310 -30.80 -11.39 12.72
CA CYS A 310 -31.51 -11.04 13.94
C CYS A 310 -32.56 -9.96 13.66
N ASP A 311 -33.75 -10.14 14.21
CA ASP A 311 -34.78 -9.11 14.27
C ASP A 311 -34.48 -8.16 15.44
N VAL A 312 -34.61 -6.84 15.22
CA VAL A 312 -34.33 -5.80 16.22
C VAL A 312 -35.50 -4.82 16.26
N GLN A 313 -36.31 -4.90 17.31
CA GLN A 313 -37.53 -4.11 17.49
C GLN A 313 -37.50 -3.27 18.77
N LEU A 314 -38.07 -2.06 18.72
CA LEU A 314 -38.26 -1.24 19.92
C LEU A 314 -39.37 -1.85 20.78
N SER A 315 -39.09 -2.10 22.06
CA SER A 315 -40.09 -2.59 23.00
C SER A 315 -41.11 -1.50 23.31
N SER A 316 -42.39 -1.85 23.29
CA SER A 316 -43.53 -0.97 23.56
C SER A 316 -43.66 -0.51 25.03
N ASN A 317 -42.85 -1.05 25.95
CA ASN A 317 -42.90 -0.68 27.37
C ASN A 317 -41.98 0.52 27.69
N ARG A 318 -42.40 1.35 28.67
CA ARG A 318 -41.91 2.70 29.09
C ARG A 318 -40.41 2.89 29.42
N GLY A 319 -39.49 2.06 28.91
CA GLY A 319 -38.06 2.11 29.22
C GLY A 319 -37.11 2.20 28.03
N GLY A 320 -37.59 2.37 26.80
CA GLY A 320 -36.72 2.51 25.62
C GLY A 320 -35.73 1.34 25.49
N ARG A 321 -36.21 0.10 25.55
CA ARG A 321 -35.38 -1.09 25.35
C ARG A 321 -35.60 -1.65 23.96
N MET A 322 -34.56 -2.23 23.39
CA MET A 322 -34.62 -2.95 22.12
C MET A 322 -34.70 -4.44 22.40
N GLN A 323 -35.67 -5.11 21.80
CA GLN A 323 -35.79 -6.56 21.76
C GLN A 323 -35.06 -7.07 20.53
N ILE A 324 -34.17 -8.03 20.75
CA ILE A 324 -33.39 -8.67 19.70
C ILE A 324 -33.76 -10.14 19.71
N SER A 325 -34.15 -10.70 18.57
CA SER A 325 -34.48 -12.12 18.45
C SER A 325 -33.88 -12.76 17.21
N ARG A 326 -33.69 -14.08 17.25
CA ARG A 326 -33.31 -14.89 16.08
C ARG A 326 -33.78 -16.32 16.21
N GLN A 327 -33.90 -17.01 15.08
CA GLN A 327 -34.16 -18.44 15.02
C GLN A 327 -32.83 -19.20 14.95
N VAL A 328 -32.66 -20.21 15.80
CA VAL A 328 -31.43 -21.02 15.87
C VAL A 328 -31.79 -22.50 15.70
N PRO A 329 -31.17 -23.23 14.75
CA PRO A 329 -31.40 -24.66 14.60
C PRO A 329 -30.77 -25.44 15.77
N TYR A 330 -31.47 -26.45 16.27
CA TYR A 330 -30.95 -27.42 17.23
C TYR A 330 -31.39 -28.84 16.86
N GLN A 331 -30.59 -29.83 17.26
CA GLN A 331 -30.89 -31.25 17.03
C GLN A 331 -31.75 -31.80 18.17
N GLU A 332 -33.00 -32.12 17.87
CA GLU A 332 -33.90 -32.85 18.78
C GLU A 332 -33.66 -34.35 18.62
N LYS A 333 -33.15 -35.01 19.67
CA LYS A 333 -33.00 -36.48 19.68
C LYS A 333 -34.36 -37.13 19.88
N ARG A 334 -34.67 -38.12 19.05
CA ARG A 334 -35.86 -38.97 19.19
C ARG A 334 -35.44 -40.42 19.39
N PHE A 335 -36.43 -41.27 19.68
CA PHE A 335 -36.22 -42.69 19.89
C PHE A 335 -35.60 -43.40 18.66
N LEU A 336 -35.86 -42.89 17.46
CA LEU A 336 -35.13 -43.23 16.23
C LEU A 336 -34.67 -41.94 15.54
N GLY A 337 -33.36 -41.67 15.55
CA GLY A 337 -32.73 -40.56 14.82
C GLY A 337 -32.80 -39.19 15.51
N SER A 338 -32.37 -38.16 14.77
CA SER A 338 -32.45 -36.76 15.18
C SER A 338 -33.21 -35.94 14.15
N ARG A 339 -33.92 -34.91 14.60
CA ARG A 339 -34.58 -33.93 13.73
C ARG A 339 -34.03 -32.54 14.03
N THR A 340 -33.71 -31.78 12.99
CA THR A 340 -33.43 -30.36 13.13
C THR A 340 -34.72 -29.60 13.41
N VAL A 341 -34.78 -28.89 14.53
CA VAL A 341 -35.88 -28.02 14.94
C VAL A 341 -35.32 -26.62 15.19
N PHE A 342 -36.08 -25.56 14.93
CA PHE A 342 -35.66 -24.19 15.19
C PHE A 342 -36.20 -23.73 16.55
N ARG A 343 -35.36 -23.07 17.34
CA ARG A 343 -35.75 -22.40 18.59
C ARG A 343 -35.52 -20.90 18.48
N GLU A 344 -36.39 -20.14 19.09
CA GLU A 344 -36.24 -18.69 19.18
C GLU A 344 -35.32 -18.31 20.35
N ARG A 345 -34.31 -17.47 20.10
CA ARG A 345 -33.49 -16.82 21.12
C ARG A 345 -33.83 -15.34 21.19
N LYS A 346 -33.84 -14.78 22.40
CA LYS A 346 -34.18 -13.37 22.66
C LYS A 346 -33.19 -12.73 23.63
N TYR A 347 -32.89 -11.46 23.41
CA TYR A 347 -32.14 -10.64 24.33
C TYR A 347 -32.69 -9.21 24.35
N SER A 348 -32.81 -8.62 25.55
CA SER A 348 -33.33 -7.26 25.71
C SER A 348 -32.21 -6.33 26.15
N LEU A 349 -31.95 -5.28 25.37
CA LEU A 349 -30.86 -4.34 25.61
C LEU A 349 -31.40 -2.90 25.73
N ALA A 350 -30.85 -2.12 26.66
CA ALA A 350 -31.24 -0.71 26.82
C ALA A 350 -30.82 0.11 25.61
N TYR A 351 -31.72 0.94 25.08
CA TYR A 351 -31.45 1.86 23.99
C TYR A 351 -31.28 3.27 24.52
N GLY A 352 -30.11 3.86 24.26
CA GLY A 352 -29.79 5.22 24.68
C GLY A 352 -29.32 6.10 23.54
N GLY A 353 -29.75 5.78 22.31
CA GLY A 353 -29.38 6.48 21.08
C GLY A 353 -28.30 5.76 20.26
N ASP A 354 -28.29 6.02 18.95
CA ASP A 354 -27.43 5.35 17.97
C ASP A 354 -25.92 5.51 18.24
N GLY A 355 -25.52 6.66 18.80
CA GLY A 355 -24.13 6.95 19.15
C GLY A 355 -23.67 6.38 20.49
N ARG A 356 -24.59 5.83 21.31
CA ARG A 356 -24.24 5.30 22.63
C ARG A 356 -23.38 4.05 22.50
N GLN A 357 -22.29 4.02 23.25
CA GLN A 357 -21.38 2.88 23.31
C GLN A 357 -21.94 1.77 24.19
N ILE A 358 -21.76 0.53 23.73
CA ILE A 358 -22.15 -0.68 24.43
C ILE A 358 -20.90 -1.32 25.00
N GLY A 359 -20.88 -1.54 26.31
CA GLY A 359 -19.75 -2.10 27.02
C GLY A 359 -19.48 -3.56 26.63
N LYS A 360 -18.23 -3.99 26.82
CA LYS A 360 -17.75 -5.34 26.50
C LYS A 360 -18.62 -6.43 27.14
N GLY A 361 -18.83 -6.35 28.46
CA GLY A 361 -19.63 -7.34 29.20
C GLY A 361 -21.07 -7.48 28.67
N THR A 362 -21.72 -6.38 28.30
CA THR A 362 -23.06 -6.43 27.71
C THR A 362 -23.06 -7.10 26.33
N LEU A 363 -22.01 -6.89 25.53
CA LEU A 363 -21.85 -7.58 24.26
C LEU A 363 -21.56 -9.07 24.47
N LYS A 364 -20.85 -9.46 25.53
CA LYS A 364 -20.68 -10.87 25.94
C LYS A 364 -22.00 -11.56 26.13
N GLU A 365 -22.82 -10.96 27.00
CA GLU A 365 -24.10 -11.51 27.43
C GLU A 365 -25.05 -11.61 26.25
N LEU A 366 -25.12 -10.56 25.43
CA LEU A 366 -25.92 -10.54 24.21
C LEU A 366 -25.50 -11.67 23.26
N ARG A 367 -24.19 -11.81 23.01
CA ARG A 367 -23.68 -12.84 22.10
C ARG A 367 -23.95 -14.24 22.64
N GLN A 368 -23.78 -14.47 23.94
CA GLN A 368 -24.07 -15.75 24.57
C GLN A 368 -25.57 -16.07 24.52
N ALA A 369 -26.43 -15.10 24.82
CA ALA A 369 -27.88 -15.28 24.83
C ALA A 369 -28.46 -15.57 23.43
N LEU A 370 -27.86 -15.00 22.39
CA LEU A 370 -28.27 -15.19 21.00
C LEU A 370 -27.49 -16.33 20.30
N GLU A 371 -26.67 -17.11 21.00
CA GLU A 371 -25.81 -18.15 20.40
C GLU A 371 -24.94 -17.61 19.25
N LEU A 372 -24.37 -16.42 19.46
CA LEU A 372 -23.40 -15.74 18.60
C LEU A 372 -21.99 -15.76 19.24
N SER A 373 -21.72 -16.75 20.08
CA SER A 373 -20.42 -17.00 20.70
C SER A 373 -19.56 -17.99 19.91
N GLU A 374 -18.29 -18.07 20.25
CA GLU A 374 -17.31 -18.98 19.64
C GLU A 374 -17.76 -20.45 19.73
N ASP A 375 -18.33 -20.85 20.88
CA ASP A 375 -18.86 -22.20 21.11
C ASP A 375 -19.99 -22.60 20.13
N ASN A 376 -20.64 -21.61 19.50
CA ASN A 376 -21.73 -21.81 18.56
C ASN A 376 -21.30 -21.57 17.10
N GLY A 377 -19.98 -21.55 16.82
CA GLY A 377 -19.43 -21.37 15.48
C GLY A 377 -19.35 -19.91 15.02
N TYR A 378 -19.69 -18.95 15.89
CA TYR A 378 -19.58 -17.52 15.61
C TYR A 378 -18.30 -16.98 16.25
N ASP A 379 -17.22 -16.98 15.48
CA ASP A 379 -15.98 -16.41 15.99
C ASP A 379 -16.08 -14.89 16.18
N SER A 380 -15.16 -14.33 16.97
CA SER A 380 -15.11 -12.87 17.15
C SER A 380 -15.07 -12.13 15.81
N THR A 381 -14.46 -12.73 14.78
CA THR A 381 -14.40 -12.23 13.41
C THR A 381 -15.77 -12.31 12.71
N ALA A 382 -16.53 -13.40 12.81
CA ALA A 382 -17.85 -13.54 12.19
C ALA A 382 -18.88 -12.54 12.71
N PHE A 383 -18.78 -12.15 13.99
CA PHE A 383 -19.69 -11.16 14.58
C PHE A 383 -19.23 -9.72 14.38
N TYR A 384 -17.93 -9.43 14.48
CA TYR A 384 -17.41 -8.07 14.28
C TYR A 384 -17.09 -7.73 12.82
N GLY A 385 -16.94 -8.75 11.99
CA GLY A 385 -16.34 -8.71 10.65
C GLY A 385 -17.14 -9.50 9.64
N ALA A 386 -18.34 -9.01 9.30
CA ALA A 386 -18.80 -9.24 7.93
C ALA A 386 -17.68 -8.72 7.01
N GLU A 387 -17.17 -9.59 6.13
CA GLU A 387 -15.98 -9.34 5.30
C GLU A 387 -16.08 -8.00 4.52
N PHE A 388 -17.29 -7.51 4.25
CA PHE A 388 -17.57 -6.23 3.60
C PHE A 388 -17.56 -5.00 4.54
N ASP A 389 -18.04 -5.12 5.78
CA ASP A 389 -17.98 -4.02 6.77
C ASP A 389 -16.51 -3.66 7.11
N GLN A 390 -15.60 -4.63 7.00
CA GLN A 390 -14.18 -4.43 7.24
C GLN A 390 -13.47 -3.75 6.07
N VAL A 391 -13.84 -4.05 4.82
CA VAL A 391 -13.28 -3.36 3.65
C VAL A 391 -13.62 -1.88 3.71
N ASP A 392 -14.88 -1.54 4.02
CA ASP A 392 -15.31 -0.16 4.23
C ASP A 392 -14.58 0.49 5.42
N GLU A 393 -14.32 -0.25 6.49
CA GLU A 393 -13.52 0.22 7.61
C GLU A 393 -12.07 0.49 7.21
N PHE A 394 -11.42 -0.39 6.44
CA PHE A 394 -10.07 -0.16 5.93
C PHE A 394 -10.02 1.03 4.98
N ILE A 395 -10.98 1.15 4.07
CA ILE A 395 -11.09 2.30 3.17
C ILE A 395 -11.21 3.59 3.97
N ARG A 396 -12.08 3.63 4.98
CA ARG A 396 -12.28 4.79 5.85
C ARG A 396 -11.03 5.12 6.68
N VAL A 397 -10.44 4.13 7.36
CA VAL A 397 -9.28 4.30 8.24
C VAL A 397 -8.06 4.74 7.43
N TYR A 398 -7.82 4.12 6.27
CA TYR A 398 -6.66 4.39 5.42
C TYR A 398 -6.95 5.37 4.28
N ARG A 399 -8.08 6.09 4.30
CA ARG A 399 -8.50 6.99 3.21
C ARG A 399 -7.42 7.97 2.80
N LYS A 400 -6.72 8.57 3.78
CA LYS A 400 -5.61 9.51 3.52
C LYS A 400 -4.43 8.82 2.83
N THR A 401 -4.08 7.61 3.28
CA THR A 401 -3.02 6.80 2.67
C THR A 401 -3.38 6.43 1.24
N LEU A 402 -4.60 5.95 1.00
CA LEU A 402 -5.12 5.60 -0.33
C LEU A 402 -5.16 6.81 -1.27
N ALA A 403 -5.61 7.98 -0.79
CA ALA A 403 -5.62 9.22 -1.56
C ALA A 403 -4.21 9.67 -1.98
N ARG A 404 -3.21 9.45 -1.11
CA ARG A 404 -1.80 9.77 -1.45
C ARG A 404 -1.24 8.82 -2.50
N LEU A 405 -1.62 7.54 -2.47
CA LEU A 405 -1.19 6.54 -3.45
C LEU A 405 -1.77 6.79 -4.86
N ALA A 406 -2.82 7.60 -4.99
CA ALA A 406 -3.38 7.99 -6.28
C ALA A 406 -2.54 9.03 -7.05
N LYS A 407 -1.69 9.78 -6.33
CA LYS A 407 -0.92 10.93 -6.86
C LYS A 407 0.46 10.54 -7.41
N LEU A 408 0.69 9.24 -7.44
CA LEU A 408 1.91 8.52 -7.78
C LEU A 408 1.51 7.46 -8.79
#